data_AF-A0A3S0EDZ3-F1
#
_entry.id   AF-A0A3S0EDZ3-F1
#
_cell.length_a   1.000
_cell.length_b   1.000
_cell.length_c   1.000
_cell.angle_alpha   90.00
_cell.angle_beta   90.00
_cell.angle_gamma   90.00
#
_symmetry.space_group_name_H-M   'P 1'
#
loop_
_entity.id
_entity.type
_entity.pdbx_description
1 polymer ?
#
loop_
_entity_poly.entity_id
_entity_poly.type
_entity_poly.pdbx_seq_one_letter_code
_entity_poly.pdbx_strand_id
1 'polypeptide(L)'
;MHANRGRPPMHRTRCHPSVIREGSDGLLRRAGQPTLVRQTSDSQTQEQCMAKPKTATHRYGVPRPSADGQFNSHVRTPQEVRDTHFRPLPPPLCGNKAPFQMDLASIIPAADIKAITAAKKITFHVNGDVGGIANPDPQLRVAEGMEADFVAGAKVPDNPAFLYILGDCVYFNGSIDQYRTQFYEPYKHYLAPIVAVPGNHDGENVPPGNTLDGFMKFFCDCKPQIFPELMGDNGRTTMTQPYVFWTLRTPLVNIVGLYSNVPEGGDIREPQLSWLTDQLKTLPKGLPLLVTLHHPIYSADVFHSGSTHMKDLLESAAQRAGRHPDMVLAGHVHMYERFTKTLAGGGVIPYLVAGAGGYHNLHKTVKVDGQKLQTPTQFVDKEGETVVLEKYCDDRWGFLRLEVTDSLITGRYFTVPNANEPSSLPSELLDYFEFDWRHHRLLPNTLKSPKPGRKAGGKAG
;
A
#
# COMPACT_ATOMS: atom_id res chain seq x y z
N MET A 1 79.05 1.53 -8.72
CA MET A 1 78.67 2.36 -9.89
C MET A 1 77.28 2.92 -9.67
N HIS A 2 77.12 4.21 -9.98
CA HIS A 2 75.99 5.15 -9.82
C HIS A 2 74.56 4.59 -10.08
N ALA A 3 73.44 5.00 -9.45
CA ALA A 3 72.91 6.24 -8.85
C ALA A 3 71.80 6.92 -9.69
N ASN A 4 70.88 7.57 -8.96
CA ASN A 4 69.83 8.57 -9.30
C ASN A 4 68.44 8.06 -9.72
N ARG A 5 67.34 8.31 -8.98
CA ARG A 5 66.75 9.51 -8.30
C ARG A 5 66.18 10.57 -9.26
N GLY A 6 64.91 10.93 -9.00
CA GLY A 6 64.12 11.93 -9.73
C GLY A 6 64.01 13.31 -9.07
N ARG A 7 63.04 14.09 -9.62
CA ARG A 7 62.71 15.55 -9.50
C ARG A 7 63.57 16.47 -10.38
N PRO A 8 63.07 17.63 -10.91
CA PRO A 8 62.29 18.73 -10.24
C PRO A 8 61.34 19.53 -11.21
N PRO A 9 61.01 20.85 -11.11
CA PRO A 9 60.90 21.85 -9.99
C PRO A 9 59.57 22.67 -9.93
N MET A 10 59.46 23.54 -8.90
CA MET A 10 58.47 24.62 -8.69
C MET A 10 58.81 25.93 -9.45
N HIS A 11 57.82 26.82 -9.67
CA HIS A 11 58.01 28.28 -9.51
C HIS A 11 56.73 29.05 -9.11
N ARG A 12 56.96 30.12 -8.33
CA ARG A 12 56.04 31.04 -7.63
C ARG A 12 55.53 32.18 -8.52
N THR A 13 54.39 32.79 -8.15
CA THR A 13 54.27 34.26 -8.07
C THR A 13 53.17 34.73 -7.10
N ARG A 14 53.52 35.64 -6.19
CA ARG A 14 52.63 36.54 -5.42
C ARG A 14 52.66 37.92 -6.09
N CYS A 15 51.59 38.71 -5.98
CA CYS A 15 51.64 40.13 -5.58
C CYS A 15 50.23 40.69 -5.32
N HIS A 16 50.20 41.75 -4.51
CA HIS A 16 49.11 42.24 -3.66
C HIS A 16 48.55 43.60 -4.21
N PRO A 17 47.74 44.41 -3.48
CA PRO A 17 46.49 45.00 -3.97
C PRO A 17 46.53 46.53 -4.20
N SER A 18 45.42 47.13 -4.64
CA SER A 18 45.20 48.59 -4.56
C SER A 18 43.73 48.95 -4.36
N VAL A 19 43.54 49.92 -3.49
CA VAL A 19 42.34 50.55 -2.93
C VAL A 19 41.80 51.64 -3.89
N ILE A 20 40.51 52.05 -3.79
CA ILE A 20 40.07 53.46 -3.70
C ILE A 20 38.53 53.61 -3.58
N ARG A 21 38.15 54.09 -2.38
CA ARG A 21 37.19 55.15 -1.96
C ARG A 21 35.68 55.11 -2.20
N GLU A 22 35.02 55.41 -1.07
CA GLU A 22 33.66 55.90 -0.81
C GLU A 22 33.38 57.31 -1.35
N GLY A 23 32.08 57.63 -1.49
CA GLY A 23 31.53 58.97 -1.61
C GLY A 23 30.00 58.96 -1.47
N SER A 24 29.51 59.69 -0.47
CA SER A 24 28.15 59.81 0.08
C SER A 24 27.25 60.86 -0.61
N ASP A 25 25.92 60.69 -0.51
CA ASP A 25 24.92 61.65 0.02
C ASP A 25 23.51 61.59 -0.64
N GLY A 26 22.47 61.60 0.22
CA GLY A 26 21.42 62.64 0.11
C GLY A 26 20.03 62.34 -0.49
N LEU A 27 19.03 62.23 0.40
CA LEU A 27 17.73 62.94 0.41
C LEU A 27 16.47 62.49 -0.40
N LEU A 28 15.49 61.97 0.36
CA LEU A 28 14.05 62.35 0.53
C LEU A 28 13.05 62.56 -0.65
N ARG A 29 11.91 61.84 -0.51
CA ARG A 29 10.46 62.22 -0.62
C ARG A 29 9.58 61.77 -1.83
N ARG A 30 8.50 61.04 -1.42
CA ARG A 30 7.05 61.11 -1.77
C ARG A 30 6.47 60.47 -3.06
N ALA A 31 5.56 59.52 -2.78
CA ALA A 31 4.15 59.37 -3.24
C ALA A 31 3.79 58.94 -4.69
N GLY A 32 2.89 57.95 -4.78
CA GLY A 32 1.94 57.77 -5.90
C GLY A 32 1.90 56.38 -6.56
N GLN A 33 0.89 55.56 -6.23
CA GLN A 33 0.30 54.53 -7.12
C GLN A 33 -0.62 55.20 -8.17
N PRO A 34 -1.27 54.48 -9.12
CA PRO A 34 -0.98 53.20 -9.81
C PRO A 34 -0.93 53.43 -11.37
N THR A 35 -0.70 52.46 -12.27
CA THR A 35 -1.76 51.67 -12.96
C THR A 35 -1.18 51.04 -14.27
N LEU A 36 -1.60 49.80 -14.58
CA LEU A 36 -1.63 49.03 -15.85
C LEU A 36 -0.57 49.26 -16.96
N VAL A 37 0.07 48.17 -17.41
CA VAL A 37 0.31 47.79 -18.84
C VAL A 37 0.46 46.25 -18.90
N ARG A 38 -0.52 45.50 -19.43
CA ARG A 38 -0.66 44.98 -20.82
C ARG A 38 0.25 43.78 -21.14
N GLN A 39 -0.39 42.65 -21.43
CA GLN A 39 0.21 41.45 -22.02
C GLN A 39 0.82 41.76 -23.39
N THR A 40 2.04 41.28 -23.62
CA THR A 40 2.52 40.88 -24.93
C THR A 40 3.19 39.51 -24.80
N SER A 41 2.71 38.59 -25.63
CA SER A 41 3.31 37.31 -25.97
C SER A 41 4.75 37.49 -26.45
N ASP A 42 5.65 36.59 -26.07
CA ASP A 42 6.68 36.11 -26.99
C ASP A 42 7.23 34.74 -26.58
N SER A 43 7.34 33.89 -27.57
CA SER A 43 7.90 32.55 -27.57
C SER A 43 9.41 32.59 -27.28
N GLN A 44 9.88 31.87 -26.27
CA GLN A 44 11.29 31.49 -26.17
C GLN A 44 11.46 30.03 -25.69
N THR A 45 12.17 29.31 -26.55
CA THR A 45 12.88 28.04 -26.40
C THR A 45 13.31 27.70 -24.96
N GLN A 46 12.91 26.50 -24.49
CA GLN A 46 13.40 25.90 -23.26
C GLN A 46 14.87 25.45 -23.42
N GLU A 47 15.81 26.29 -22.99
CA GLU A 47 17.10 25.79 -22.51
C GLU A 47 16.93 25.27 -21.08
N GLN A 48 17.21 23.97 -20.87
CA GLN A 48 17.32 23.37 -19.56
C GLN A 48 18.52 23.98 -18.81
N CYS A 49 18.26 25.05 -18.05
CA CYS A 49 19.18 25.49 -17.01
C CYS A 49 19.23 24.42 -15.91
N MET A 50 20.33 23.67 -15.84
CA MET A 50 20.69 22.90 -14.65
C MET A 50 20.72 23.84 -13.44
N ALA A 51 19.75 23.72 -12.55
CA ALA A 51 19.68 24.49 -11.33
C ALA A 51 20.92 24.19 -10.47
N LYS A 52 21.68 25.24 -10.12
CA LYS A 52 22.74 25.15 -9.11
C LYS A 52 22.13 24.61 -7.79
N PRO A 53 22.84 23.76 -7.04
CA PRO A 53 22.33 23.23 -5.78
C PRO A 53 22.09 24.40 -4.82
N LYS A 54 20.82 24.56 -4.39
CA LYS A 54 20.48 25.49 -3.31
C LYS A 54 21.30 25.10 -2.08
N THR A 55 22.02 26.06 -1.51
CA THR A 55 22.70 25.87 -0.21
C THR A 55 21.71 25.27 0.77
N ALA A 56 22.00 24.07 1.27
CA ALA A 56 21.11 23.36 2.18
C ALA A 56 20.90 24.21 3.45
N THR A 57 19.74 24.87 3.53
CA THR A 57 19.30 25.53 4.75
C THR A 57 18.94 24.45 5.77
N HIS A 58 19.32 24.68 7.03
CA HIS A 58 19.03 23.72 8.09
C HIS A 58 17.53 23.47 8.19
N ARG A 59 17.11 22.20 8.05
CA ARG A 59 15.72 21.77 8.12
C ARG A 59 15.52 21.01 9.43
N TYR A 60 14.68 21.55 10.31
CA TYR A 60 14.39 20.94 11.62
C TYR A 60 13.28 19.88 11.57
N GLY A 61 12.56 19.75 10.45
CA GLY A 61 11.51 18.74 10.26
C GLY A 61 10.75 18.85 8.94
N VAL A 62 9.80 17.93 8.72
CA VAL A 62 8.82 17.97 7.63
C VAL A 62 7.45 18.27 8.24
N PRO A 63 6.73 19.33 7.80
CA PRO A 63 5.36 19.54 8.24
C PRO A 63 4.48 18.36 7.80
N ARG A 64 3.54 17.93 8.64
CA ARG A 64 2.58 16.88 8.24
C ARG A 64 1.75 17.39 7.05
N PRO A 65 1.37 16.51 6.09
CA PRO A 65 0.39 16.82 5.04
C PRO A 65 -0.84 17.59 5.53
N SER A 66 -1.23 17.34 6.79
CA SER A 66 -2.45 17.81 7.42
C SER A 66 -2.35 19.20 8.11
N ALA A 67 -1.23 19.92 7.96
CA ALA A 67 -0.93 21.09 8.79
C ALA A 67 -1.61 22.41 8.35
N ASP A 68 -2.24 22.47 7.18
CA ASP A 68 -2.86 23.68 6.62
C ASP A 68 -4.37 23.80 6.90
N GLY A 69 -4.97 22.82 7.59
CA GLY A 69 -6.39 22.79 7.92
C GLY A 69 -7.31 22.40 6.76
N GLN A 70 -6.78 22.09 5.57
CA GLN A 70 -7.56 21.58 4.44
C GLN A 70 -7.29 20.08 4.24
N PHE A 71 -8.08 19.24 4.90
CA PHE A 71 -7.95 17.79 4.80
C PHE A 71 -8.65 17.27 3.55
N ASN A 72 -7.89 16.69 2.63
CA ASN A 72 -8.41 15.96 1.47
C ASN A 72 -8.14 14.47 1.68
N SER A 73 -9.09 13.60 1.31
CA SER A 73 -8.91 12.14 1.38
C SER A 73 -7.88 11.62 0.37
N HIS A 74 -7.44 12.47 -0.57
CA HIS A 74 -6.36 12.21 -1.50
C HIS A 74 -5.70 13.51 -1.98
N VAL A 75 -4.45 13.44 -2.41
CA VAL A 75 -3.69 14.61 -2.91
C VAL A 75 -2.81 14.27 -4.11
N ARG A 76 -2.17 15.30 -4.69
CA ARG A 76 -1.03 15.16 -5.61
C ARG A 76 0.27 15.24 -4.79
N THR A 77 1.02 14.16 -4.74
CA THR A 77 2.23 14.08 -3.90
C THR A 77 3.45 14.73 -4.57
N PRO A 78 4.22 15.60 -3.87
CA PRO A 78 5.53 16.04 -4.34
C PRO A 78 6.57 14.92 -4.25
N GLN A 79 7.60 14.96 -5.12
CA GLN A 79 8.71 14.01 -5.09
C GLN A 79 9.56 14.19 -3.82
N GLU A 80 9.86 13.09 -3.13
CA GLU A 80 10.51 13.10 -1.81
C GLU A 80 12.03 13.36 -1.85
N VAL A 81 12.61 13.55 -0.65
CA VAL A 81 14.07 13.65 -0.41
C VAL A 81 14.78 12.30 -0.65
N ARG A 82 14.04 11.19 -0.55
CA ARG A 82 14.50 9.82 -0.84
C ARG A 82 14.35 9.52 -2.32
N ASP A 83 15.22 8.66 -2.87
CA ASP A 83 15.20 8.26 -4.28
C ASP A 83 13.98 7.37 -4.63
N THR A 84 12.83 8.02 -4.76
CA THR A 84 11.52 7.40 -4.98
C THR A 84 11.09 7.43 -6.46
N HIS A 85 12.02 7.53 -7.41
CA HIS A 85 11.63 7.52 -8.82
C HIS A 85 11.06 6.15 -9.25
N PHE A 86 10.27 6.19 -10.33
CA PHE A 86 9.71 5.00 -10.95
C PHE A 86 10.81 4.00 -11.34
N ARG A 87 10.68 2.75 -10.89
CA ARG A 87 11.58 1.66 -11.23
C ARG A 87 11.05 0.87 -12.42
N PRO A 88 11.85 0.62 -13.47
CA PRO A 88 11.45 -0.24 -14.57
C PRO A 88 11.05 -1.63 -14.10
N LEU A 89 10.03 -2.21 -14.73
CA LEU A 89 9.56 -3.55 -14.37
C LEU A 89 10.58 -4.61 -14.83
N PRO A 90 10.93 -5.59 -13.99
CA PRO A 90 11.77 -6.72 -14.42
C PRO A 90 11.02 -7.58 -15.44
N PRO A 91 11.68 -8.32 -16.35
CA PRO A 91 10.97 -9.23 -17.25
C PRO A 91 10.24 -10.34 -16.45
N PRO A 92 9.08 -10.84 -16.91
CA PRO A 92 8.44 -12.00 -16.32
C PRO A 92 9.36 -13.23 -16.36
N LEU A 93 9.28 -14.06 -15.32
CA LEU A 93 10.03 -15.33 -15.26
C LEU A 93 9.33 -16.41 -16.08
N CYS A 94 10.07 -17.50 -16.34
CA CYS A 94 9.55 -18.73 -16.94
C CYS A 94 8.90 -18.55 -18.32
N GLY A 95 9.19 -17.46 -19.01
CA GLY A 95 8.56 -17.12 -20.29
C GLY A 95 7.07 -16.77 -20.17
N ASN A 96 6.58 -16.45 -18.96
CA ASN A 96 5.20 -16.04 -18.74
C ASN A 96 4.85 -14.83 -19.61
N LYS A 97 3.63 -14.84 -20.16
CA LYS A 97 3.11 -13.77 -21.01
C LYS A 97 1.80 -13.25 -20.44
N ALA A 98 1.47 -12.00 -20.77
CA ALA A 98 0.15 -11.44 -20.51
C ALA A 98 -0.93 -12.42 -21.05
N PRO A 99 -2.05 -12.61 -20.33
CA PRO A 99 -2.59 -11.71 -19.30
C PRO A 99 -2.15 -12.00 -17.85
N PHE A 100 -1.10 -12.80 -17.58
CA PHE A 100 -0.61 -13.04 -16.20
C PHE A 100 -1.73 -13.45 -15.22
N GLN A 101 -2.52 -14.44 -15.62
CA GLN A 101 -3.61 -14.98 -14.79
C GLN A 101 -3.16 -16.29 -14.13
N MET A 102 -3.54 -16.49 -12.87
CA MET A 102 -3.35 -17.75 -12.14
C MET A 102 -4.70 -18.17 -11.54
N ASP A 103 -5.03 -19.45 -11.67
CA ASP A 103 -6.20 -20.04 -11.01
C ASP A 103 -5.84 -20.49 -9.61
N LEU A 104 -6.68 -20.20 -8.61
CA LEU A 104 -6.49 -20.72 -7.24
C LEU A 104 -6.33 -22.25 -7.23
N ALA A 105 -6.97 -22.95 -8.17
CA ALA A 105 -6.87 -24.39 -8.34
C ALA A 105 -5.44 -24.90 -8.64
N SER A 106 -4.50 -24.03 -9.02
CA SER A 106 -3.10 -24.42 -9.22
C SER A 106 -2.28 -24.42 -7.92
N ILE A 107 -2.79 -23.86 -6.82
CA ILE A 107 -2.03 -23.69 -5.56
C ILE A 107 -2.74 -24.24 -4.31
N ILE A 108 -3.95 -24.78 -4.45
CA ILE A 108 -4.65 -25.52 -3.36
C ILE A 108 -5.16 -26.88 -3.85
N PRO A 109 -5.44 -27.84 -2.95
CA PRO A 109 -5.98 -29.15 -3.31
C PRO A 109 -7.26 -29.08 -4.14
N ALA A 110 -7.40 -29.96 -5.13
CA ALA A 110 -8.61 -30.04 -5.96
C ALA A 110 -9.89 -30.34 -5.15
N ALA A 111 -9.76 -31.07 -4.04
CA ALA A 111 -10.86 -31.32 -3.11
C ALA A 111 -11.38 -30.02 -2.47
N ASP A 112 -10.49 -29.08 -2.17
CA ASP A 112 -10.83 -27.81 -1.55
C ASP A 112 -11.53 -26.90 -2.55
N ILE A 113 -11.06 -26.84 -3.80
CA ILE A 113 -11.75 -26.15 -4.91
C ILE A 113 -13.18 -26.70 -5.09
N LYS A 114 -13.34 -28.03 -5.05
CA LYS A 114 -14.66 -28.67 -5.15
C LYS A 114 -15.55 -28.28 -3.97
N ALA A 115 -15.02 -28.24 -2.75
CA ALA A 115 -15.77 -27.86 -1.55
C ALA A 115 -16.20 -26.38 -1.60
N ILE A 116 -15.29 -25.47 -1.97
CA ILE A 116 -15.54 -24.03 -2.17
C ILE A 116 -16.63 -23.81 -3.22
N THR A 117 -16.51 -24.48 -4.37
CA THR A 117 -17.47 -24.36 -5.47
C THR A 117 -18.85 -24.89 -5.08
N ALA A 118 -18.92 -26.05 -4.43
CA ALA A 118 -20.18 -26.66 -3.99
C ALA A 118 -20.88 -25.83 -2.92
N ALA A 119 -20.13 -25.21 -2.00
CA ALA A 119 -20.68 -24.32 -0.98
C ALA A 119 -21.02 -22.92 -1.51
N LYS A 120 -20.56 -22.57 -2.72
CA LYS A 120 -20.61 -21.20 -3.27
C LYS A 120 -20.07 -20.16 -2.30
N LYS A 121 -18.99 -20.50 -1.61
CA LYS A 121 -18.38 -19.67 -0.58
C LYS A 121 -16.87 -19.84 -0.62
N ILE A 122 -16.15 -18.73 -0.54
CA ILE A 122 -14.71 -18.70 -0.29
C ILE A 122 -14.41 -17.72 0.84
N THR A 123 -13.49 -18.10 1.72
CA THR A 123 -12.96 -17.23 2.77
C THR A 123 -11.46 -17.03 2.51
N PHE A 124 -10.93 -15.83 2.73
CA PHE A 124 -9.49 -15.56 2.65
C PHE A 124 -9.09 -14.38 3.52
N HIS A 125 -7.81 -14.30 3.86
CA HIS A 125 -7.22 -13.17 4.55
C HIS A 125 -6.65 -12.14 3.58
N VAL A 126 -6.66 -10.89 3.99
CA VAL A 126 -6.04 -9.76 3.32
C VAL A 126 -5.24 -8.97 4.35
N ASN A 127 -4.01 -8.62 4.00
CA ASN A 127 -3.13 -7.84 4.87
C ASN A 127 -2.13 -7.02 4.04
N GLY A 128 -1.47 -6.03 4.61
CA GLY A 128 -0.43 -5.22 3.96
C GLY A 128 0.59 -4.76 4.98
N ASP A 129 1.77 -4.33 4.50
CA ASP A 129 2.77 -3.68 5.36
C ASP A 129 3.22 -4.62 6.49
N VAL A 130 3.56 -5.84 6.07
CA VAL A 130 3.73 -6.96 6.97
C VAL A 130 5.13 -7.04 7.55
N GLY A 131 6.17 -6.58 6.83
CA GLY A 131 7.55 -6.82 7.24
C GLY A 131 7.89 -6.16 8.59
N GLY A 132 8.16 -6.99 9.60
CA GLY A 132 8.44 -6.57 10.97
C GLY A 132 9.87 -6.08 11.21
N ILE A 133 10.41 -5.23 10.32
CA ILE A 133 11.75 -4.64 10.56
C ILE A 133 11.73 -3.79 11.84
N ALA A 134 12.86 -3.78 12.56
CA ALA A 134 13.10 -3.12 13.85
C ALA A 134 12.36 -3.72 15.07
N ASN A 135 11.09 -4.10 14.91
CA ASN A 135 10.32 -4.78 15.95
C ASN A 135 9.40 -5.84 15.31
N PRO A 136 9.69 -7.14 15.49
CA PRO A 136 8.89 -8.21 14.89
C PRO A 136 7.59 -8.48 15.66
N ASP A 137 7.45 -8.03 16.91
CA ASP A 137 6.32 -8.39 17.77
C ASP A 137 4.94 -8.10 17.16
N PRO A 138 4.68 -6.93 16.53
CA PRO A 138 3.38 -6.68 15.93
C PRO A 138 3.08 -7.63 14.76
N GLN A 139 4.08 -7.91 13.91
CA GLN A 139 3.93 -8.86 12.82
C GLN A 139 3.65 -10.27 13.34
N LEU A 140 4.39 -10.73 14.34
CA LEU A 140 4.20 -12.05 14.93
C LEU A 140 2.80 -12.20 15.51
N ARG A 141 2.29 -11.17 16.22
CA ARG A 141 0.93 -11.19 16.77
C ARG A 141 -0.15 -11.20 15.69
N VAL A 142 0.06 -10.49 14.58
CA VAL A 142 -0.86 -10.54 13.42
C VAL A 142 -0.83 -11.92 12.76
N ALA A 143 0.36 -12.52 12.59
CA ALA A 143 0.50 -13.88 12.08
C ALA A 143 -0.21 -14.90 12.99
N GLU A 144 0.04 -14.86 14.30
CA GLU A 144 -0.62 -15.70 15.32
C GLU A 144 -2.14 -15.52 15.32
N GLY A 145 -2.64 -14.28 15.16
CA GLY A 145 -4.07 -14.00 15.04
C GLY A 145 -4.70 -14.62 13.79
N MET A 146 -4.01 -14.54 12.64
CA MET A 146 -4.43 -15.22 11.42
C MET A 146 -4.34 -16.74 11.52
N GLU A 147 -3.35 -17.29 12.23
CA GLU A 147 -3.25 -18.72 12.53
C GLU A 147 -4.42 -19.20 13.40
N ALA A 148 -4.81 -18.41 14.40
CA ALA A 148 -5.92 -18.71 15.28
C ALA A 148 -7.30 -18.66 14.60
N ASP A 149 -7.44 -18.00 13.44
CA ASP A 149 -8.69 -18.01 12.66
C ASP A 149 -8.95 -19.36 11.96
N PHE A 150 -7.94 -20.24 11.83
CA PHE A 150 -8.16 -21.59 11.32
C PHE A 150 -8.84 -22.47 12.37
N VAL A 151 -10.07 -22.89 12.08
CA VAL A 151 -10.85 -23.76 12.96
C VAL A 151 -10.69 -25.22 12.55
N ALA A 152 -10.09 -26.03 13.42
CA ALA A 152 -9.93 -27.46 13.19
C ALA A 152 -11.30 -28.15 13.07
N GLY A 153 -11.48 -28.95 12.01
CA GLY A 153 -12.73 -29.66 11.72
C GLY A 153 -13.85 -28.80 11.12
N ALA A 154 -13.64 -27.50 10.92
CA ALA A 154 -14.56 -26.66 10.15
C ALA A 154 -14.62 -27.10 8.68
N LYS A 155 -15.70 -26.72 8.00
CA LYS A 155 -15.80 -26.97 6.55
C LYS A 155 -14.75 -26.13 5.83
N VAL A 156 -14.14 -26.68 4.78
CA VAL A 156 -13.11 -25.99 3.99
C VAL A 156 -13.48 -24.54 3.62
N PRO A 157 -14.71 -24.22 3.15
CA PRO A 157 -15.09 -22.84 2.79
C PRO A 157 -15.14 -21.84 3.96
N ASP A 158 -15.19 -22.33 5.21
CA ASP A 158 -15.23 -21.50 6.42
C ASP A 158 -13.83 -21.11 6.91
N ASN A 159 -12.79 -21.87 6.52
CA ASN A 159 -11.39 -21.53 6.78
C ASN A 159 -10.79 -20.69 5.62
N PRO A 160 -9.77 -19.86 5.90
CA PRO A 160 -9.08 -19.10 4.86
C PRO A 160 -8.42 -20.01 3.81
N ALA A 161 -8.75 -19.81 2.55
CA ALA A 161 -8.17 -20.54 1.42
C ALA A 161 -6.79 -20.01 1.01
N PHE A 162 -6.49 -18.75 1.33
CA PHE A 162 -5.20 -18.08 1.10
C PHE A 162 -5.11 -16.78 1.93
N LEU A 163 -3.90 -16.23 2.00
CA LEU A 163 -3.61 -14.84 2.41
C LEU A 163 -3.19 -14.03 1.19
N TYR A 164 -3.77 -12.85 1.01
CA TYR A 164 -3.40 -11.88 -0.02
C TYR A 164 -2.69 -10.68 0.60
N ILE A 165 -1.43 -10.45 0.24
CA ILE A 165 -0.62 -9.34 0.76
C ILE A 165 -0.64 -8.15 -0.21
N LEU A 166 -0.96 -6.97 0.31
CA LEU A 166 -1.16 -5.71 -0.41
C LEU A 166 0.14 -4.88 -0.54
N GLY A 167 1.28 -5.55 -0.62
CA GLY A 167 2.60 -4.92 -0.69
C GLY A 167 3.32 -4.79 0.64
N ASP A 168 4.59 -4.41 0.52
CA ASP A 168 5.58 -4.29 1.57
C ASP A 168 5.72 -5.58 2.39
N CYS A 169 6.07 -6.63 1.65
CA CYS A 169 6.38 -7.94 2.22
C CYS A 169 7.66 -7.87 3.09
N VAL A 170 8.60 -7.00 2.71
CA VAL A 170 9.88 -6.82 3.39
C VAL A 170 10.27 -5.34 3.44
N TYR A 171 10.72 -4.89 4.61
CA TYR A 171 11.27 -3.56 4.82
C TYR A 171 12.77 -3.60 5.12
N PHE A 172 13.53 -2.54 4.93
CA PHE A 172 13.36 -1.63 3.81
C PHE A 172 14.04 -2.28 2.59
N ASN A 173 13.68 -1.89 1.36
CA ASN A 173 14.40 -2.17 0.11
C ASN A 173 14.33 -3.57 -0.52
N GLY A 174 13.38 -4.41 -0.11
CA GLY A 174 13.11 -5.68 -0.80
C GLY A 174 14.29 -6.65 -0.84
N SER A 175 15.29 -6.47 0.04
CA SER A 175 16.52 -7.28 0.06
C SER A 175 16.21 -8.75 0.29
N ILE A 176 16.83 -9.59 -0.53
CA ILE A 176 16.71 -11.06 -0.46
C ILE A 176 17.03 -11.58 0.94
N ASP A 177 18.05 -11.03 1.59
CA ASP A 177 18.53 -11.51 2.89
C ASP A 177 17.56 -11.20 4.04
N GLN A 178 16.60 -10.31 3.82
CA GLN A 178 15.60 -9.92 4.81
C GLN A 178 14.33 -10.79 4.77
N TYR A 179 14.13 -11.58 3.71
CA TYR A 179 12.94 -12.44 3.58
C TYR A 179 12.85 -13.51 4.66
N ARG A 180 13.99 -14.03 5.14
CA ARG A 180 13.99 -15.01 6.22
C ARG A 180 13.23 -14.50 7.44
N THR A 181 13.68 -13.38 8.00
CA THR A 181 13.23 -12.84 9.29
C THR A 181 11.92 -12.09 9.16
N GLN A 182 11.63 -11.49 8.01
CA GLN A 182 10.45 -10.65 7.82
C GLN A 182 9.31 -11.33 7.09
N PHE A 183 9.52 -12.51 6.49
CA PHE A 183 8.48 -13.20 5.75
C PHE A 183 8.37 -14.68 6.12
N TYR A 184 9.45 -15.44 5.93
CA TYR A 184 9.38 -16.89 6.11
C TYR A 184 9.24 -17.32 7.57
N GLU A 185 9.99 -16.72 8.50
CA GLU A 185 9.91 -17.04 9.93
C GLU A 185 8.56 -16.64 10.56
N PRO A 186 8.02 -15.42 10.33
CA PRO A 186 6.72 -15.02 10.88
C PRO A 186 5.55 -15.84 10.33
N TYR A 187 5.59 -16.24 9.05
CA TYR A 187 4.49 -16.94 8.39
C TYR A 187 4.69 -18.46 8.25
N LYS A 188 5.68 -19.06 8.93
CA LYS A 188 5.97 -20.50 8.79
C LYS A 188 4.80 -21.40 9.18
N HIS A 189 3.93 -20.95 10.09
CA HIS A 189 2.80 -21.73 10.62
C HIS A 189 1.45 -21.37 9.98
N TYR A 190 1.41 -20.39 9.09
CA TYR A 190 0.19 -20.05 8.35
C TYR A 190 -0.15 -21.14 7.31
N LEU A 191 -1.16 -21.98 7.54
CA LEU A 191 -1.34 -23.23 6.80
C LEU A 191 -2.00 -23.12 5.40
N ALA A 192 -2.07 -21.93 4.82
CA ALA A 192 -2.60 -21.70 3.47
C ALA A 192 -1.56 -21.02 2.56
N PRO A 193 -1.77 -21.03 1.22
CA PRO A 193 -0.95 -20.25 0.31
C PRO A 193 -0.98 -18.76 0.65
N ILE A 194 0.15 -18.10 0.39
CA ILE A 194 0.27 -16.65 0.47
C ILE A 194 0.53 -16.17 -0.95
N VAL A 195 -0.16 -15.13 -1.37
CA VAL A 195 0.03 -14.47 -2.66
C VAL A 195 0.10 -12.96 -2.44
N ALA A 196 0.72 -12.20 -3.34
CA ALA A 196 0.94 -10.78 -3.09
C ALA A 196 0.95 -9.92 -4.34
N VAL A 197 0.82 -8.61 -4.14
CA VAL A 197 1.41 -7.59 -5.02
C VAL A 197 2.58 -6.94 -4.28
N PRO A 198 3.58 -6.36 -4.97
CA PRO A 198 4.66 -5.65 -4.30
C PRO A 198 4.21 -4.25 -3.86
N GLY A 199 4.83 -3.75 -2.78
CA GLY A 199 4.75 -2.36 -2.35
C GLY A 199 5.98 -1.55 -2.75
N ASN A 200 6.06 -0.29 -2.29
CA ASN A 200 7.19 0.57 -2.61
C ASN A 200 8.48 0.04 -1.98
N HIS A 201 8.42 -0.55 -0.78
CA HIS A 201 9.60 -1.09 -0.12
C HIS A 201 10.10 -2.40 -0.75
N ASP A 202 9.24 -3.19 -1.39
CA ASP A 202 9.66 -4.38 -2.14
C ASP A 202 10.41 -4.03 -3.44
N GLY A 203 10.05 -2.90 -4.05
CA GLY A 203 10.62 -2.45 -5.31
C GLY A 203 11.74 -1.43 -5.17
N GLU A 204 11.84 -0.77 -4.03
CA GLU A 204 12.97 0.08 -3.72
C GLU A 204 14.22 -0.77 -3.68
N ASN A 205 15.24 -0.40 -4.45
CA ASN A 205 16.50 -1.11 -4.44
C ASN A 205 17.62 -0.22 -3.93
N VAL A 206 18.54 -0.81 -3.16
CA VAL A 206 19.81 -0.18 -2.80
C VAL A 206 20.91 -0.85 -3.63
N PRO A 207 21.81 -0.09 -4.28
CA PRO A 207 22.95 -0.66 -4.99
C PRO A 207 23.75 -1.63 -4.09
N PRO A 208 24.17 -2.82 -4.60
CA PRO A 208 24.16 -3.23 -6.00
C PRO A 208 22.90 -3.99 -6.48
N GLY A 209 21.85 -4.13 -5.67
CA GLY A 209 20.65 -4.90 -6.04
C GLY A 209 19.77 -4.19 -7.08
N ASN A 210 18.96 -4.96 -7.84
CA ASN A 210 17.95 -4.42 -8.73
C ASN A 210 16.58 -4.35 -8.05
N THR A 211 15.70 -3.51 -8.59
CA THR A 211 14.30 -3.42 -8.16
C THR A 211 13.62 -4.79 -8.21
N LEU A 212 12.84 -5.12 -7.18
CA LEU A 212 12.02 -6.33 -7.11
C LEU A 212 12.80 -7.66 -7.13
N ASP A 213 14.13 -7.68 -7.01
CA ASP A 213 14.91 -8.94 -7.06
C ASP A 213 14.42 -9.96 -6.00
N GLY A 214 14.21 -9.52 -4.76
CA GLY A 214 13.66 -10.36 -3.70
C GLY A 214 12.22 -10.80 -3.98
N PHE A 215 11.36 -9.87 -4.38
CA PHE A 215 9.96 -10.19 -4.68
C PHE A 215 9.84 -11.21 -5.81
N MET A 216 10.56 -10.99 -6.92
CA MET A 216 10.59 -11.92 -8.05
C MET A 216 11.14 -13.28 -7.65
N LYS A 217 12.17 -13.34 -6.79
CA LYS A 217 12.77 -14.60 -6.34
C LYS A 217 11.83 -15.43 -5.45
N PHE A 218 11.03 -14.79 -4.60
CA PHE A 218 10.26 -15.49 -3.57
C PHE A 218 8.77 -15.62 -3.89
N PHE A 219 8.20 -14.73 -4.70
CA PHE A 219 6.79 -14.77 -5.09
C PHE A 219 6.55 -15.34 -6.49
N CYS A 220 7.49 -15.16 -7.42
CA CYS A 220 7.30 -15.49 -8.83
C CYS A 220 8.15 -16.69 -9.26
N ASP A 221 7.52 -17.77 -9.72
CA ASP A 221 8.17 -18.89 -10.40
C ASP A 221 7.08 -19.74 -11.08
N CYS A 222 7.47 -20.65 -11.97
CA CYS A 222 6.60 -21.69 -12.52
C CYS A 222 6.44 -22.89 -11.57
N LYS A 223 7.34 -23.03 -10.59
CA LYS A 223 7.35 -24.14 -9.64
C LYS A 223 7.76 -23.66 -8.25
N PRO A 224 7.19 -24.23 -7.18
CA PRO A 224 7.64 -23.93 -5.83
C PRO A 224 9.10 -24.38 -5.65
N GLN A 225 9.90 -23.52 -5.02
CA GLN A 225 11.31 -23.76 -4.70
C GLN A 225 11.52 -23.76 -3.18
N ILE A 226 12.63 -24.34 -2.74
CA ILE A 226 13.14 -24.22 -1.38
C ILE A 226 14.57 -23.72 -1.46
N PHE A 227 14.89 -22.65 -0.72
CA PHE A 227 16.23 -22.07 -0.61
C PHE A 227 16.66 -22.10 0.86
N PRO A 228 17.12 -23.25 1.41
CA PRO A 228 17.38 -23.38 2.86
C PRO A 228 18.33 -22.30 3.41
N GLU A 229 19.29 -21.86 2.60
CA GLU A 229 20.25 -20.81 2.95
C GLU A 229 19.62 -19.42 3.11
N LEU A 230 18.50 -19.15 2.45
CA LEU A 230 17.78 -17.87 2.49
C LEU A 230 16.50 -17.92 3.31
N MET A 231 15.99 -19.12 3.59
CA MET A 231 14.70 -19.36 4.21
C MET A 231 14.85 -19.93 5.63
N GLY A 232 15.94 -20.65 5.91
CA GLY A 232 16.09 -21.45 7.12
C GLY A 232 15.20 -22.70 7.11
N ASP A 233 15.14 -23.40 8.24
CA ASP A 233 14.41 -24.67 8.41
C ASP A 233 12.90 -24.44 8.64
N ASN A 234 12.24 -23.68 7.76
CA ASN A 234 10.82 -23.36 7.89
C ASN A 234 9.87 -24.31 7.11
N GLY A 235 10.38 -25.02 6.09
CA GLY A 235 9.60 -25.98 5.30
C GLY A 235 8.56 -25.40 4.32
N ARG A 236 8.36 -24.08 4.28
CA ARG A 236 7.53 -23.36 3.31
C ARG A 236 8.32 -23.15 2.01
N THR A 237 7.68 -23.46 0.88
CA THR A 237 8.23 -23.17 -0.45
C THR A 237 7.98 -21.72 -0.87
N THR A 238 8.71 -21.25 -1.88
CA THR A 238 8.31 -20.03 -2.62
C THR A 238 6.93 -20.16 -3.24
N MET A 239 6.38 -19.02 -3.65
CA MET A 239 5.13 -18.93 -4.38
C MET A 239 5.40 -19.00 -5.88
N THR A 240 4.31 -19.10 -6.64
CA THR A 240 4.35 -19.31 -8.09
C THR A 240 3.44 -18.32 -8.83
N GLN A 241 3.28 -17.10 -8.31
CA GLN A 241 2.46 -16.12 -9.00
C GLN A 241 3.16 -15.71 -10.33
N PRO A 242 2.39 -15.39 -11.38
CA PRO A 242 2.97 -15.32 -12.72
C PRO A 242 3.83 -14.07 -12.95
N TYR A 243 3.58 -12.98 -12.20
CA TYR A 243 4.30 -11.72 -12.32
C TYR A 243 4.00 -10.75 -11.14
N VAL A 244 4.55 -9.53 -11.18
CA VAL A 244 4.38 -8.50 -10.14
C VAL A 244 3.03 -7.77 -10.19
N PHE A 245 2.40 -7.75 -11.35
CA PHE A 245 0.98 -7.44 -11.51
C PHE A 245 0.33 -8.59 -12.27
N TRP A 246 -0.79 -9.07 -11.76
CA TRP A 246 -1.36 -10.35 -12.16
C TRP A 246 -2.80 -10.46 -11.69
N THR A 247 -3.52 -11.49 -12.13
CA THR A 247 -4.89 -11.76 -11.66
C THR A 247 -4.99 -13.13 -11.03
N LEU A 248 -5.53 -13.19 -9.81
CA LEU A 248 -6.00 -14.43 -9.19
C LEU A 248 -7.45 -14.69 -9.59
N ARG A 249 -7.70 -15.83 -10.25
CA ARG A 249 -9.04 -16.31 -10.55
C ARG A 249 -9.44 -17.36 -9.55
N THR A 250 -10.61 -17.20 -8.96
CA THR A 250 -11.20 -18.19 -8.05
C THR A 250 -12.61 -18.55 -8.54
N PRO A 251 -13.23 -19.62 -8.01
CA PRO A 251 -14.60 -19.97 -8.38
C PRO A 251 -15.65 -18.90 -7.99
N LEU A 252 -15.34 -17.97 -7.07
CA LEU A 252 -16.30 -17.03 -6.48
C LEU A 252 -15.91 -15.55 -6.61
N VAL A 253 -14.65 -15.21 -6.94
CA VAL A 253 -14.15 -13.84 -7.05
C VAL A 253 -12.91 -13.79 -7.96
N ASN A 254 -12.78 -12.72 -8.74
CA ASN A 254 -11.52 -12.40 -9.43
C ASN A 254 -10.81 -11.26 -8.70
N ILE A 255 -9.50 -11.39 -8.49
CA ILE A 255 -8.68 -10.39 -7.80
C ILE A 255 -7.59 -9.92 -8.75
N VAL A 256 -7.65 -8.65 -9.15
CA VAL A 256 -6.70 -8.01 -10.06
C VAL A 256 -5.66 -7.26 -9.23
N GLY A 257 -4.43 -7.75 -9.23
CA GLY A 257 -3.30 -7.18 -8.52
C GLY A 257 -2.45 -6.24 -9.36
N LEU A 258 -2.26 -5.02 -8.86
CA LEU A 258 -1.45 -3.97 -9.45
C LEU A 258 -0.18 -3.74 -8.64
N TYR A 259 0.94 -3.54 -9.33
CA TYR A 259 2.16 -3.00 -8.74
C TYR A 259 2.21 -1.49 -8.97
N SER A 260 1.94 -0.73 -7.90
CA SER A 260 1.92 0.74 -7.92
C SER A 260 3.30 1.40 -7.86
N ASN A 261 4.39 0.64 -7.99
CA ASN A 261 5.76 1.14 -8.04
C ASN A 261 6.25 1.85 -6.76
N VAL A 262 7.42 2.48 -6.81
CA VAL A 262 8.14 3.12 -5.70
C VAL A 262 7.75 4.59 -5.41
N PRO A 263 7.35 5.42 -6.41
CA PRO A 263 6.95 6.80 -6.14
C PRO A 263 5.88 6.92 -5.07
N GLU A 264 6.04 7.89 -4.18
CA GLU A 264 5.04 8.22 -3.18
C GLU A 264 3.71 8.58 -3.85
N GLY A 265 2.62 7.96 -3.40
CA GLY A 265 1.30 8.03 -4.06
C GLY A 265 1.16 7.11 -5.28
N GLY A 266 2.17 6.30 -5.58
CA GLY A 266 2.19 5.31 -6.65
C GLY A 266 2.37 5.89 -8.06
N ASP A 267 2.82 5.06 -8.99
CA ASP A 267 2.87 5.35 -10.42
C ASP A 267 2.74 4.06 -11.26
N ILE A 268 1.69 3.97 -12.07
CA ILE A 268 1.45 2.84 -12.99
C ILE A 268 1.51 3.37 -14.42
N ARG A 269 2.34 2.71 -15.23
CA ARG A 269 2.57 3.05 -16.64
C ARG A 269 2.25 1.86 -17.54
N GLU A 270 2.32 2.08 -18.85
CA GLU A 270 2.26 0.97 -19.81
C GLU A 270 3.41 -0.03 -19.60
N PRO A 271 3.18 -1.34 -19.83
CA PRO A 271 1.96 -1.95 -20.36
C PRO A 271 0.88 -2.27 -19.31
N GLN A 272 1.11 -1.96 -18.03
CA GLN A 272 0.20 -2.37 -16.95
C GLN A 272 -1.16 -1.65 -17.02
N LEU A 273 -1.20 -0.39 -17.50
CA LEU A 273 -2.45 0.36 -17.64
C LEU A 273 -3.40 -0.23 -18.70
N SER A 274 -2.88 -0.55 -19.88
CA SER A 274 -3.65 -1.25 -20.92
C SER A 274 -4.07 -2.64 -20.43
N TRP A 275 -3.16 -3.37 -19.78
CA TRP A 275 -3.47 -4.67 -19.18
C TRP A 275 -4.61 -4.60 -18.15
N LEU A 276 -4.62 -3.62 -17.25
CA LEU A 276 -5.70 -3.40 -16.27
C LEU A 276 -7.03 -3.14 -16.98
N THR A 277 -7.01 -2.27 -17.99
CA THR A 277 -8.20 -1.96 -18.80
C THR A 277 -8.77 -3.24 -19.43
N ASP A 278 -7.90 -4.11 -19.96
CA ASP A 278 -8.30 -5.39 -20.53
C ASP A 278 -8.83 -6.38 -19.47
N GLN A 279 -8.23 -6.45 -18.29
CA GLN A 279 -8.72 -7.32 -17.20
C GLN A 279 -10.12 -6.90 -16.75
N LEU A 280 -10.34 -5.60 -16.51
CA LEU A 280 -11.66 -5.06 -16.17
C LEU A 280 -12.69 -5.41 -17.25
N LYS A 281 -12.32 -5.27 -18.52
CA LYS A 281 -13.22 -5.51 -19.66
C LYS A 281 -13.56 -6.99 -19.86
N THR A 282 -12.58 -7.89 -19.69
CA THR A 282 -12.67 -9.28 -20.18
C THR A 282 -12.90 -10.34 -19.11
N LEU A 283 -12.58 -10.08 -17.84
CA LEU A 283 -12.84 -11.04 -16.77
C LEU A 283 -14.35 -11.30 -16.60
N PRO A 284 -14.77 -12.51 -16.17
CA PRO A 284 -16.18 -12.85 -16.02
C PRO A 284 -16.96 -11.81 -15.20
N LYS A 285 -18.12 -11.35 -15.73
CA LYS A 285 -19.02 -10.40 -15.07
C LYS A 285 -19.97 -11.05 -14.05
N GLY A 286 -20.06 -12.38 -14.07
CA GLY A 286 -20.89 -13.15 -13.13
C GLY A 286 -20.28 -13.33 -11.74
N LEU A 287 -19.06 -12.82 -11.53
CA LEU A 287 -18.32 -12.84 -10.27
C LEU A 287 -17.90 -11.42 -9.90
N PRO A 288 -17.79 -11.10 -8.60
CA PRO A 288 -17.19 -9.85 -8.17
C PRO A 288 -15.73 -9.76 -8.61
N LEU A 289 -15.29 -8.54 -8.89
CA LEU A 289 -13.94 -8.18 -9.28
C LEU A 289 -13.35 -7.21 -8.24
N LEU A 290 -12.32 -7.67 -7.54
CA LEU A 290 -11.54 -6.85 -6.61
C LEU A 290 -10.32 -6.30 -7.34
N VAL A 291 -9.98 -5.04 -7.10
CA VAL A 291 -8.68 -4.47 -7.51
C VAL A 291 -7.83 -4.26 -6.27
N THR A 292 -6.59 -4.75 -6.29
CA THR A 292 -5.64 -4.58 -5.20
C THR A 292 -4.43 -3.80 -5.67
N LEU A 293 -3.94 -2.86 -4.87
CA LEU A 293 -2.75 -2.07 -5.12
C LEU A 293 -2.07 -1.75 -3.78
N HIS A 294 -0.85 -1.26 -3.77
CA HIS A 294 -0.21 -0.90 -2.51
C HIS A 294 -0.62 0.50 -2.03
N HIS A 295 -0.44 1.53 -2.86
CA HIS A 295 -0.80 2.91 -2.50
C HIS A 295 -2.32 3.13 -2.55
N PRO A 296 -2.97 3.57 -1.46
CA PRO A 296 -4.41 3.74 -1.44
C PRO A 296 -4.89 4.93 -2.26
N ILE A 297 -6.08 4.79 -2.86
CA ILE A 297 -6.76 5.90 -3.54
C ILE A 297 -7.30 6.91 -2.54
N TYR A 298 -7.93 6.44 -1.45
CA TYR A 298 -8.45 7.28 -0.37
C TYR A 298 -7.79 6.89 0.95
N SER A 299 -7.38 7.89 1.72
CA SER A 299 -6.94 7.72 3.10
C SER A 299 -7.16 8.99 3.91
N ALA A 300 -7.46 8.85 5.19
CA ALA A 300 -7.54 9.95 6.15
C ALA A 300 -6.30 10.01 7.05
N ASP A 301 -5.18 9.43 6.63
CA ASP A 301 -3.90 9.48 7.34
C ASP A 301 -3.25 10.88 7.31
N VAL A 302 -2.44 11.16 8.35
CA VAL A 302 -1.64 12.39 8.48
C VAL A 302 -0.20 12.23 8.03
N PHE A 303 0.27 11.02 7.72
CA PHE A 303 1.63 10.74 7.28
C PHE A 303 1.69 10.56 5.77
N HIS A 304 0.92 9.62 5.26
CA HIS A 304 0.61 9.45 3.85
C HIS A 304 -0.81 9.94 3.58
N SER A 305 -1.12 10.21 2.31
CA SER A 305 -2.46 10.60 1.87
C SER A 305 -2.93 9.64 0.79
N GLY A 306 -4.24 9.58 0.53
CA GLY A 306 -4.72 8.95 -0.68
C GLY A 306 -4.10 9.58 -1.95
N SER A 307 -4.14 8.84 -3.06
CA SER A 307 -3.52 9.26 -4.32
C SER A 307 -4.53 9.67 -5.38
N THR A 308 -4.53 10.97 -5.75
CA THR A 308 -5.27 11.45 -6.93
C THR A 308 -4.78 10.75 -8.21
N HIS A 309 -3.49 10.45 -8.32
CA HIS A 309 -2.95 9.79 -9.51
C HIS A 309 -3.49 8.37 -9.68
N MET A 310 -3.55 7.59 -8.59
CA MET A 310 -4.16 6.25 -8.63
C MET A 310 -5.68 6.32 -8.85
N LYS A 311 -6.35 7.35 -8.30
CA LYS A 311 -7.78 7.62 -8.56
C LYS A 311 -8.03 7.79 -10.06
N ASP A 312 -7.36 8.77 -10.68
CA ASP A 312 -7.52 9.11 -12.09
C ASP A 312 -7.20 7.90 -12.99
N LEU A 313 -6.16 7.14 -12.64
CA LEU A 313 -5.76 5.96 -13.38
C LEU A 313 -6.83 4.86 -13.36
N LEU A 314 -7.35 4.52 -12.18
CA LEU A 314 -8.38 3.49 -12.04
C LEU A 314 -9.70 3.92 -12.69
N GLU A 315 -10.10 5.18 -12.51
CA GLU A 315 -11.31 5.72 -13.14
C GLU A 315 -11.21 5.73 -14.66
N SER A 316 -10.05 6.13 -15.20
CA SER A 316 -9.79 6.10 -16.64
C SER A 316 -9.82 4.68 -17.19
N ALA A 317 -9.22 3.71 -16.50
CA ALA A 317 -9.26 2.30 -16.89
C ALA A 317 -10.68 1.73 -16.84
N ALA A 318 -11.44 2.01 -15.76
CA ALA A 318 -12.81 1.59 -15.60
C ALA A 318 -13.74 2.18 -16.68
N GLN A 319 -13.56 3.46 -17.00
CA GLN A 319 -14.30 4.14 -18.07
C GLN A 319 -14.02 3.50 -19.43
N ARG A 320 -12.74 3.28 -19.77
CA ARG A 320 -12.35 2.60 -21.04
C ARG A 320 -12.86 1.16 -21.12
N ALA A 321 -12.88 0.44 -20.00
CA ALA A 321 -13.38 -0.92 -19.91
C ALA A 321 -14.91 -1.01 -19.94
N GLY A 322 -15.61 0.08 -19.58
CA GLY A 322 -17.05 0.06 -19.32
C GLY A 322 -17.41 -0.79 -18.10
N ARG A 323 -16.51 -0.92 -17.13
CA ARG A 323 -16.70 -1.71 -15.90
C ARG A 323 -15.84 -1.16 -14.76
N HIS A 324 -16.47 -0.82 -13.64
CA HIS A 324 -15.77 -0.53 -12.38
C HIS A 324 -15.46 -1.83 -11.61
N PRO A 325 -14.41 -1.85 -10.77
CA PRO A 325 -14.27 -2.91 -9.77
C PRO A 325 -15.42 -2.86 -8.77
N ASP A 326 -15.69 -3.99 -8.12
CA ASP A 326 -16.71 -4.09 -7.08
C ASP A 326 -16.17 -3.64 -5.71
N MET A 327 -14.85 -3.72 -5.49
CA MET A 327 -14.15 -3.24 -4.29
C MET A 327 -12.66 -3.03 -4.58
N VAL A 328 -12.05 -2.08 -3.87
CA VAL A 328 -10.62 -1.77 -3.96
C VAL A 328 -9.94 -2.00 -2.60
N LEU A 329 -8.78 -2.66 -2.60
CA LEU A 329 -8.02 -2.99 -1.40
C LEU A 329 -6.59 -2.45 -1.51
N ALA A 330 -6.09 -1.79 -0.46
CA ALA A 330 -4.75 -1.23 -0.42
C ALA A 330 -4.02 -1.39 0.93
N GLY A 331 -2.70 -1.24 0.92
CA GLY A 331 -1.83 -1.21 2.11
C GLY A 331 -1.25 0.20 2.29
N HIS A 332 0.08 0.29 2.47
CA HIS A 332 0.95 1.48 2.50
C HIS A 332 0.74 2.39 3.71
N VAL A 333 -0.51 2.73 3.98
CA VAL A 333 -0.89 3.48 5.18
C VAL A 333 -0.97 2.49 6.34
N HIS A 334 -0.14 2.69 7.36
CA HIS A 334 -0.02 1.78 8.50
C HIS A 334 -1.19 1.85 9.49
N MET A 335 -2.41 1.60 9.00
CA MET A 335 -3.66 1.60 9.76
C MET A 335 -4.75 0.82 9.01
N TYR A 336 -5.93 0.67 9.63
CA TYR A 336 -7.13 0.19 8.93
C TYR A 336 -8.06 1.35 8.60
N GLU A 337 -8.57 1.38 7.37
CA GLU A 337 -9.61 2.32 6.95
C GLU A 337 -10.59 1.64 6.01
N ARG A 338 -11.88 1.98 6.13
CA ARG A 338 -12.90 1.61 5.17
C ARG A 338 -13.64 2.84 4.70
N PHE A 339 -13.46 3.15 3.43
CA PHE A 339 -14.18 4.19 2.71
C PHE A 339 -15.28 3.59 1.82
N THR A 340 -16.30 4.40 1.56
CA THR A 340 -17.33 4.13 0.56
C THR A 340 -17.36 5.28 -0.43
N LYS A 341 -17.31 4.96 -1.72
CA LYS A 341 -17.51 5.92 -2.82
C LYS A 341 -18.89 5.74 -3.43
N THR A 342 -19.65 6.82 -3.57
CA THR A 342 -20.92 6.80 -4.30
C THR A 342 -20.69 7.00 -5.79
N LEU A 343 -21.23 6.11 -6.61
CA LEU A 343 -21.24 6.19 -8.06
C LEU A 343 -22.36 7.13 -8.54
N ALA A 344 -22.22 7.67 -9.75
CA ALA A 344 -23.23 8.56 -10.35
C ALA A 344 -24.64 7.92 -10.44
N GLY A 345 -24.73 6.58 -10.50
CA GLY A 345 -25.98 5.83 -10.51
C GLY A 345 -26.56 5.49 -9.12
N GLY A 346 -25.95 5.97 -8.03
CA GLY A 346 -26.41 5.76 -6.65
C GLY A 346 -25.90 4.47 -5.97
N GLY A 347 -25.28 3.56 -6.72
CA GLY A 347 -24.53 2.43 -6.14
C GLY A 347 -23.25 2.90 -5.44
N VAL A 348 -22.67 2.05 -4.61
CA VAL A 348 -21.44 2.33 -3.86
C VAL A 348 -20.35 1.28 -4.08
N ILE A 349 -19.11 1.70 -3.99
CA ILE A 349 -17.92 0.84 -4.03
C ILE A 349 -17.14 1.00 -2.71
N PRO A 350 -16.84 -0.09 -1.99
CA PRO A 350 -15.93 -0.06 -0.85
C PRO A 350 -14.46 0.09 -1.28
N TYR A 351 -13.74 0.97 -0.60
CA TYR A 351 -12.28 1.15 -0.70
C TYR A 351 -11.70 0.90 0.68
N LEU A 352 -10.86 -0.13 0.83
CA LEU A 352 -10.29 -0.49 2.12
C LEU A 352 -8.77 -0.32 2.12
N VAL A 353 -8.27 0.16 3.24
CA VAL A 353 -6.85 0.16 3.61
C VAL A 353 -6.69 -0.89 4.71
N ALA A 354 -5.84 -1.89 4.48
CA ALA A 354 -5.52 -2.95 5.43
C ALA A 354 -3.99 -3.02 5.63
N GLY A 355 -3.36 -1.87 5.89
CA GLY A 355 -1.90 -1.73 6.03
C GLY A 355 -1.39 -1.82 7.47
N ALA A 356 -2.19 -2.31 8.42
CA ALA A 356 -1.75 -2.47 9.80
C ALA A 356 -1.23 -3.89 10.09
N GLY A 357 -0.54 -4.51 9.11
CA GLY A 357 -0.26 -5.94 9.11
C GLY A 357 0.95 -6.40 9.91
N GLY A 358 1.79 -5.48 10.39
CA GLY A 358 2.93 -5.86 11.23
C GLY A 358 4.07 -4.86 11.29
N TYR A 359 4.13 -3.89 10.37
CA TYR A 359 5.14 -2.84 10.44
C TYR A 359 5.01 -2.05 11.75
N HIS A 360 6.14 -1.85 12.42
CA HIS A 360 6.19 -1.45 13.83
C HIS A 360 5.61 -0.06 14.14
N ASN A 361 5.46 0.80 13.14
CA ASN A 361 4.93 2.15 13.32
C ASN A 361 3.54 2.28 12.72
N LEU A 362 2.52 2.28 13.58
CA LEU A 362 1.17 2.66 13.17
C LEU A 362 1.08 4.16 12.89
N HIS A 363 0.31 4.47 11.87
CA HIS A 363 0.00 5.83 11.45
C HIS A 363 -1.18 6.40 12.25
N LYS A 364 -1.58 7.65 11.97
CA LYS A 364 -2.65 8.33 12.71
C LYS A 364 -3.62 8.99 11.76
N THR A 365 -4.90 8.82 12.03
CA THR A 365 -5.94 9.53 11.28
C THR A 365 -5.89 11.03 11.60
N VAL A 366 -6.31 11.85 10.65
CA VAL A 366 -6.48 13.31 10.81
C VAL A 366 -7.37 13.65 12.00
N LYS A 367 -7.18 14.86 12.53
CA LYS A 367 -7.96 15.39 13.66
C LYS A 367 -8.63 16.70 13.26
N VAL A 368 -9.86 16.89 13.70
CA VAL A 368 -10.60 18.16 13.54
C VAL A 368 -10.68 18.80 14.92
N ASP A 369 -10.21 20.05 15.04
CA ASP A 369 -10.11 20.78 16.32
C ASP A 369 -9.42 19.98 17.45
N GLY A 370 -8.40 19.19 17.08
CA GLY A 370 -7.64 18.35 18.00
C GLY A 370 -8.34 17.04 18.41
N GLN A 371 -9.56 16.78 17.96
CA GLN A 371 -10.34 15.58 18.25
C GLN A 371 -10.20 14.51 17.15
N LYS A 372 -10.33 13.24 17.54
CA LYS A 372 -10.42 12.11 16.59
C LYS A 372 -11.68 12.25 15.72
N LEU A 373 -11.61 11.81 14.47
CA LEU A 373 -12.79 11.76 13.59
C LEU A 373 -13.87 10.82 14.16
N GLN A 374 -15.13 11.22 14.06
CA GLN A 374 -16.27 10.38 14.40
C GLN A 374 -16.85 9.77 13.14
N THR A 375 -16.74 8.45 13.00
CA THR A 375 -17.25 7.73 11.83
C THR A 375 -18.74 7.38 11.97
N PRO A 376 -19.52 7.43 10.87
CA PRO A 376 -19.09 7.77 9.51
C PRO A 376 -18.81 9.28 9.33
N THR A 377 -17.80 9.63 8.53
CA THR A 377 -17.43 11.03 8.20
C THR A 377 -17.34 11.22 6.69
N GLN A 378 -17.93 12.29 6.16
CA GLN A 378 -17.86 12.63 4.74
C GLN A 378 -16.60 13.45 4.42
N PHE A 379 -15.95 13.10 3.31
CA PHE A 379 -14.89 13.87 2.67
C PHE A 379 -15.38 14.31 1.29
N VAL A 380 -15.07 15.55 0.92
CA VAL A 380 -15.37 16.11 -0.41
C VAL A 380 -14.06 16.58 -1.01
N ASP A 381 -13.71 16.06 -2.18
CA ASP A 381 -12.50 16.49 -2.89
C ASP A 381 -12.70 17.86 -3.59
N LYS A 382 -11.65 18.37 -4.22
CA LYS A 382 -11.67 19.68 -4.88
C LYS A 382 -12.56 19.70 -6.12
N GLU A 383 -12.80 18.54 -6.69
CA GLU A 383 -13.65 18.28 -7.84
C GLU A 383 -15.13 18.05 -7.44
N GLY A 384 -15.43 18.06 -6.13
CA GLY A 384 -16.77 17.89 -5.57
C GLY A 384 -17.19 16.43 -5.40
N GLU A 385 -16.30 15.47 -5.62
CA GLU A 385 -16.56 14.06 -5.37
C GLU A 385 -16.66 13.80 -3.87
N THR A 386 -17.67 13.02 -3.49
CA THR A 386 -17.90 12.65 -2.10
C THR A 386 -17.49 11.21 -1.84
N VAL A 387 -16.69 11.01 -0.79
CA VAL A 387 -16.44 9.69 -0.18
C VAL A 387 -16.76 9.73 1.32
N VAL A 388 -17.13 8.59 1.87
CA VAL A 388 -17.45 8.46 3.31
C VAL A 388 -16.43 7.55 3.96
N LEU A 389 -15.72 8.03 4.97
CA LEU A 389 -14.95 7.17 5.87
C LEU A 389 -15.93 6.51 6.85
N GLU A 390 -16.15 5.22 6.67
CA GLU A 390 -17.13 4.42 7.42
C GLU A 390 -16.58 3.92 8.75
N LYS A 391 -15.30 3.56 8.77
CA LYS A 391 -14.60 3.01 9.94
C LYS A 391 -13.10 3.13 9.76
N TYR A 392 -12.37 3.26 10.87
CA TYR A 392 -10.91 3.16 10.88
C TYR A 392 -10.38 2.58 12.20
N CYS A 393 -9.11 2.18 12.19
CA CYS A 393 -8.32 1.82 13.38
C CYS A 393 -6.91 2.37 13.23
N ASP A 394 -6.53 3.30 14.09
CA ASP A 394 -5.23 3.98 14.04
C ASP A 394 -4.31 3.65 15.23
N ASP A 395 -4.70 2.69 16.07
CA ASP A 395 -3.99 2.37 17.32
C ASP A 395 -3.82 0.87 17.60
N ARG A 396 -4.23 0.00 16.66
CA ARG A 396 -4.02 -1.45 16.71
C ARG A 396 -3.59 -2.01 15.37
N TRP A 397 -2.72 -3.01 15.41
CA TRP A 397 -2.44 -3.90 14.28
C TRP A 397 -3.56 -4.91 14.11
N GLY A 398 -3.65 -5.51 12.92
CA GLY A 398 -4.73 -6.43 12.63
C GLY A 398 -4.66 -7.04 11.23
N PHE A 399 -5.73 -7.74 10.87
CA PHE A 399 -5.88 -8.35 9.56
C PHE A 399 -7.35 -8.33 9.12
N LEU A 400 -7.56 -8.31 7.81
CA LEU A 400 -8.89 -8.36 7.21
C LEU A 400 -9.22 -9.79 6.78
N ARG A 401 -10.39 -10.28 7.18
CA ARG A 401 -10.99 -11.53 6.70
C ARG A 401 -12.13 -11.21 5.76
N LEU A 402 -12.03 -11.66 4.51
CA LEU A 402 -13.10 -11.56 3.52
C LEU A 402 -13.76 -12.92 3.29
N GLU A 403 -15.08 -12.90 3.18
CA GLU A 403 -15.90 -14.04 2.78
C GLU A 403 -16.74 -13.63 1.57
N VAL A 404 -16.68 -14.41 0.49
CA VAL A 404 -17.39 -14.11 -0.76
C VAL A 404 -18.34 -15.24 -1.10
N THR A 405 -19.60 -14.90 -1.33
CA THR A 405 -20.65 -15.79 -1.82
C THR A 405 -21.13 -15.35 -3.21
N ASP A 406 -22.14 -16.04 -3.76
CA ASP A 406 -22.74 -15.65 -5.02
C ASP A 406 -23.47 -14.29 -4.98
N SER A 407 -23.69 -13.69 -3.82
CA SER A 407 -24.35 -12.38 -3.68
C SER A 407 -23.66 -11.39 -2.75
N LEU A 408 -22.82 -11.84 -1.82
CA LEU A 408 -22.24 -10.98 -0.78
C LEU A 408 -20.73 -11.07 -0.73
N ILE A 409 -20.11 -9.93 -0.44
CA ILE A 409 -18.77 -9.86 0.14
C ILE A 409 -18.94 -9.41 1.59
N THR A 410 -18.55 -10.24 2.54
CA THR A 410 -18.56 -9.91 3.97
C THR A 410 -17.14 -9.66 4.44
N GLY A 411 -16.88 -8.47 4.98
CA GLY A 411 -15.59 -8.13 5.57
C GLY A 411 -15.63 -8.09 7.09
N ARG A 412 -14.59 -8.65 7.71
CA ARG A 412 -14.35 -8.63 9.15
C ARG A 412 -12.92 -8.19 9.40
N TYR A 413 -12.73 -7.04 10.05
CA TYR A 413 -11.40 -6.60 10.44
C TYR A 413 -11.17 -6.95 11.91
N PHE A 414 -10.11 -7.72 12.17
CA PHE A 414 -9.71 -8.15 13.50
C PHE A 414 -8.48 -7.40 13.95
N THR A 415 -8.49 -6.87 15.17
CA THR A 415 -7.30 -6.29 15.81
C THR A 415 -6.63 -7.31 16.71
N VAL A 416 -5.30 -7.26 16.76
CA VAL A 416 -4.52 -8.11 17.67
C VAL A 416 -4.08 -7.33 18.92
N PRO A 417 -3.76 -8.01 20.03
CA PRO A 417 -3.30 -7.33 21.24
C PRO A 417 -1.98 -6.58 20.98
N ASN A 418 -1.79 -5.42 21.60
CA ASN A 418 -0.54 -4.66 21.50
C ASN A 418 0.58 -5.34 22.30
N ALA A 419 1.83 -4.90 22.08
CA ALA A 419 3.01 -5.45 22.76
C ALA A 419 2.93 -5.42 24.29
N ASN A 420 2.22 -4.45 24.87
CA ASN A 420 2.01 -4.31 26.31
C ASN A 420 0.83 -5.16 26.85
N GLU A 421 0.12 -5.88 25.99
CA GLU A 421 -0.98 -6.77 26.36
C GLU A 421 -0.54 -8.24 26.26
N PRO A 422 -1.10 -9.15 27.09
CA PRO A 422 -0.78 -10.57 27.02
C PRO A 422 -0.99 -11.13 25.61
N SER A 423 0.00 -11.86 25.09
CA SER A 423 -0.12 -12.53 23.78
C SER A 423 -1.18 -13.63 23.76
N SER A 424 -1.65 -14.08 24.92
CA SER A 424 -2.75 -15.06 25.03
C SER A 424 -4.14 -14.48 24.78
N LEU A 425 -4.28 -13.15 24.67
CA LEU A 425 -5.56 -12.54 24.32
C LEU A 425 -5.89 -12.83 22.84
N PRO A 426 -7.14 -13.20 22.53
CA PRO A 426 -7.54 -13.47 21.15
C PRO A 426 -7.61 -12.18 20.33
N SER A 427 -7.60 -12.32 19.01
CA SER A 427 -7.95 -11.20 18.12
C SER A 427 -9.40 -10.77 18.33
N GLU A 428 -9.65 -9.46 18.28
CA GLU A 428 -10.97 -8.87 18.52
C GLU A 428 -11.56 -8.30 17.24
N LEU A 429 -12.84 -8.58 16.99
CA LEU A 429 -13.56 -8.00 15.85
C LEU A 429 -13.80 -6.51 16.06
N LEU A 430 -13.21 -5.67 15.21
CA LEU A 430 -13.34 -4.22 15.27
C LEU A 430 -14.38 -3.68 14.27
N ASP A 431 -14.37 -4.21 13.04
CA ASP A 431 -15.26 -3.78 11.96
C ASP A 431 -15.93 -4.96 11.27
N TYR A 432 -17.15 -4.72 10.81
CA TYR A 432 -17.96 -5.66 10.08
C TYR A 432 -18.81 -4.94 9.04
N PHE A 433 -18.82 -5.48 7.83
CA PHE A 433 -19.73 -5.03 6.80
C PHE A 433 -20.12 -6.17 5.87
N GLU A 434 -21.31 -6.05 5.29
CA GLU A 434 -21.80 -6.91 4.20
C GLU A 434 -22.05 -6.03 2.99
N PHE A 435 -21.51 -6.44 1.85
CA PHE A 435 -21.62 -5.72 0.59
C PHE A 435 -22.30 -6.61 -0.45
N ASP A 436 -23.48 -6.19 -0.89
CA ASP A 436 -24.22 -6.77 -2.00
C ASP A 436 -23.61 -6.29 -3.30
N TRP A 437 -22.61 -7.04 -3.78
CA TRP A 437 -21.80 -6.67 -4.94
C TRP A 437 -22.60 -6.68 -6.24
N ARG A 438 -23.76 -7.37 -6.28
CA ARG A 438 -24.64 -7.39 -7.47
C ARG A 438 -25.41 -6.08 -7.63
N HIS A 439 -25.75 -5.44 -6.52
CA HIS A 439 -26.53 -4.20 -6.50
C HIS A 439 -25.70 -2.99 -6.03
N HIS A 440 -24.39 -3.18 -5.83
CA HIS A 440 -23.46 -2.16 -5.33
C HIS A 440 -24.02 -1.42 -4.11
N ARG A 441 -24.36 -2.15 -3.04
CA ARG A 441 -24.86 -1.54 -1.80
C ARG A 441 -24.34 -2.24 -0.55
N LEU A 442 -24.05 -1.45 0.48
CA LEU A 442 -23.80 -1.99 1.82
C LEU A 442 -25.13 -2.39 2.46
N LEU A 443 -25.16 -3.55 3.10
CA LEU A 443 -26.30 -3.98 3.89
C LEU A 443 -26.23 -3.43 5.31
N PRO A 444 -27.38 -3.22 5.98
CA PRO A 444 -27.39 -2.82 7.39
C PRO A 444 -26.59 -3.79 8.25
N ASN A 445 -25.76 -3.27 9.15
CA ASN A 445 -24.98 -4.10 10.05
C ASN A 445 -25.92 -4.90 10.99
N THR A 446 -25.93 -6.23 10.84
CA THR A 446 -26.78 -7.14 11.61
C THR A 446 -26.08 -7.76 12.82
N LEU A 447 -24.78 -7.49 13.03
CA LEU A 447 -24.09 -7.97 14.22
C LEU A 447 -24.66 -7.28 15.46
N LYS A 448 -25.19 -8.10 16.38
CA LYS A 448 -25.58 -7.63 17.70
C LYS A 448 -24.34 -7.11 18.41
N SER A 449 -24.39 -5.88 18.94
CA SER A 449 -23.34 -5.35 19.80
C SER A 449 -23.02 -6.37 20.90
N PRO A 450 -21.73 -6.61 21.20
CA PRO A 450 -21.35 -7.47 22.32
C PRO A 450 -22.06 -6.95 23.59
N LYS A 451 -22.81 -7.82 24.27
CA LYS A 451 -23.34 -7.46 25.59
C LYS A 451 -22.16 -7.13 26.48
N PRO A 452 -22.11 -5.95 27.15
CA PRO A 452 -21.03 -5.65 28.08
C PRO A 452 -20.94 -6.77 29.11
N GLY A 453 -19.77 -7.42 29.18
CA GLY A 453 -19.53 -8.54 30.07
C GLY A 453 -19.90 -8.15 31.51
N ARG A 454 -20.77 -8.96 32.14
CA ARG A 454 -21.01 -8.85 33.58
C ARG A 454 -19.65 -8.97 34.27
N LYS A 455 -19.20 -7.90 34.93
CA LYS A 455 -18.13 -7.99 35.92
C LYS A 455 -18.47 -9.17 36.83
N ALA A 456 -17.59 -10.17 36.88
CA ALA A 456 -17.67 -11.22 37.87
C ALA A 456 -17.51 -10.54 39.23
N GLY A 457 -18.65 -10.30 39.90
CA GLY A 457 -18.67 -9.86 41.28
C GLY A 457 -18.10 -10.98 42.12
N GLY A 458 -16.84 -10.84 42.52
CA GLY A 458 -16.26 -11.65 43.57
C GLY A 458 -17.13 -11.52 44.82
N LYS A 459 -17.81 -12.61 45.20
CA LYS A 459 -18.34 -12.74 46.54
C LYS A 459 -17.16 -13.06 47.44
N ALA A 460 -16.81 -12.10 48.30
CA ALA A 460 -16.18 -12.42 49.56
C ALA A 460 -17.13 -13.33 50.35
N GLY A 461 -16.60 -14.47 50.81
CA GLY A 461 -17.25 -15.44 51.67
C GLY A 461 -16.17 -16.27 52.32
#